data_AF-A0A3D1D019-F1
#
_entry.id   AF-A0A3D1D019-F1
#
_cell.length_a   1.000
_cell.length_b   1.000
_cell.length_c   1.000
_cell.angle_alpha   90.00
_cell.angle_beta   90.00
_cell.angle_gamma   90.00
#
_symmetry.space_group_name_H-M   'P 1'
#
loop_
_entity.id
_entity.type
_entity.pdbx_description
1 polymer ?
#
loop_
_entity_poly.entity_id
_entity_poly.type
_entity_poly.pdbx_seq_one_letter_code
_entity_poly.pdbx_strand_id
1 'polypeptide(L)' 'MQIADPQLVHTVQNIIEILGTLAFAISGIRHAAAKHFDWFGGFVCGFAVAIGGGTLRDVMLGMPPFWM' A
#
# COMPACT_ATOMS: atom_id res chain seq x y z
N MET A 1 -1.81 17.26 25.77
CA MET A 1 -2.58 17.30 24.52
C MET A 1 -3.16 15.91 24.33
N GLN A 2 -4.44 15.73 24.67
CA GLN A 2 -5.15 14.45 24.64
C GLN A 2 -5.21 14.01 23.16
N ILE A 3 -4.29 13.13 22.76
CA ILE A 3 -4.29 12.56 21.41
C ILE A 3 -5.60 11.77 21.30
N ALA A 4 -6.33 12.00 20.21
CA ALA A 4 -7.65 11.45 19.92
C ALA A 4 -7.80 9.98 20.34
N ASP A 5 -9.03 9.60 20.70
CA ASP A 5 -9.39 8.26 21.14
C ASP A 5 -8.64 7.17 20.34
N PRO A 6 -7.94 6.21 20.99
CA PRO A 6 -7.08 5.23 20.31
C PRO A 6 -7.80 4.49 19.17
N GLN A 7 -9.10 4.23 19.36
CA GLN A 7 -10.00 3.62 18.38
C GLN A 7 -10.08 4.43 17.07
N LEU A 8 -10.13 5.76 17.15
CA LEU A 8 -10.19 6.64 15.98
C LEU A 8 -8.87 6.61 15.20
N VAL A 9 -7.73 6.61 15.91
CA VAL A 9 -6.41 6.59 15.27
C VAL A 9 -6.23 5.31 14.45
N HIS A 10 -6.56 4.14 15.03
CA HIS A 10 -6.49 2.86 14.31
C HIS A 10 -7.47 2.82 13.12
N THR A 11 -8.67 3.36 13.28
CA THR A 11 -9.67 3.40 12.21
C THR A 11 -9.18 4.26 11.04
N VAL A 12 -8.66 5.46 11.32
CA VAL A 12 -8.15 6.37 10.31
C VAL A 12 -6.94 5.77 9.59
N GLN A 13 -6.02 5.15 10.33
CA GLN A 13 -4.88 4.45 9.74
C GLN A 13 -5.37 3.37 8.76
N ASN A 14 -6.27 2.49 9.18
CA ASN A 14 -6.79 1.41 8.32
C ASN A 14 -7.47 1.93 7.04
N ILE A 15 -8.21 3.03 7.13
CA ILE A 15 -8.84 3.65 5.96
C ILE A 15 -7.77 4.16 4.99
N ILE A 16 -6.74 4.83 5.50
CA ILE A 16 -5.63 5.34 4.69
C ILE A 16 -4.85 4.18 4.07
N GLU A 17 -4.62 3.08 4.80
CA GLU A 17 -3.96 1.88 4.29
C GLU A 17 -4.69 1.30 3.08
N ILE A 18 -6.00 1.09 3.21
CA ILE A 18 -6.81 0.50 2.13
C ILE A 18 -6.82 1.41 0.91
N LEU A 19 -7.03 2.72 1.10
CA LEU A 19 -7.04 3.69 0.03
C LEU A 19 -5.67 3.81 -0.67
N GLY A 20 -4.59 3.85 0.10
CA GLY A 20 -3.22 3.92 -0.41
C GLY A 20 -2.84 2.66 -1.19
N THR A 21 -3.15 1.48 -0.64
CA THR A 21 -2.89 0.19 -1.29
C THR A 21 -3.63 0.07 -2.62
N LEU A 22 -4.90 0.47 -2.67
CA LEU A 22 -5.68 0.49 -3.92
C LEU A 22 -5.10 1.48 -4.94
N ALA A 23 -4.77 2.70 -4.52
CA ALA A 23 -4.18 3.70 -5.40
C ALA A 23 -2.83 3.25 -5.97
N PHE A 24 -1.99 2.60 -5.16
CA PHE A 24 -0.70 2.06 -5.57
C PHE A 24 -0.83 0.86 -6.51
N ALA A 25 -1.78 -0.06 -6.25
CA ALA A 25 -2.07 -1.18 -7.15
C ALA A 25 -2.48 -0.69 -8.55
N ILE A 26 -3.39 0.29 -8.61
CA ILE A 26 -3.84 0.90 -9.88
C ILE A 26 -2.67 1.61 -10.57
N SER A 27 -1.82 2.32 -9.83
CA SER A 27 -0.63 2.97 -10.38
C SER A 27 0.34 1.97 -11.01
N GLY A 28 0.62 0.85 -10.31
CA GLY A 28 1.50 -0.21 -10.79
C GLY A 28 0.96 -0.89 -12.05
N ILE A 29 -0.32 -1.26 -12.07
CA ILE A 29 -0.97 -1.86 -13.25
C ILE A 29 -0.96 -0.87 -14.43
N ARG A 30 -1.24 0.42 -14.19
CA ARG A 30 -1.21 1.45 -15.22
C ARG A 30 0.19 1.66 -15.78
N HIS A 31 1.22 1.62 -14.93
CA HIS A 31 2.61 1.71 -15.36
C HIS A 31 3.01 0.50 -16.22
N ALA A 32 2.64 -0.71 -15.80
CA ALA A 32 2.86 -1.94 -16.56
C ALA A 32 2.15 -1.92 -17.92
N ALA A 33 0.90 -1.44 -17.97
CA ALA A 33 0.14 -1.28 -19.22
C ALA A 33 0.83 -0.27 -20.16
N ALA A 34 1.36 0.85 -19.64
CA ALA A 34 2.11 1.82 -20.43
C ALA A 34 3.44 1.27 -20.98
N LYS A 35 3.95 0.18 -20.39
CA LYS A 35 5.15 -0.55 -20.86
C LYS A 35 4.81 -1.79 -21.69
N HIS A 36 3.55 -1.98 -22.06
CA HIS A 36 3.07 -3.13 -22.83
C HIS A 36 3.38 -4.50 -22.18
N PHE A 37 3.35 -4.56 -20.85
CA PHE A 37 3.39 -5.85 -20.16
C PHE A 37 2.09 -6.63 -20.35
N ASP A 38 2.19 -7.95 -20.25
CA ASP A 38 1.07 -8.87 -20.26
C ASP A 38 0.24 -8.77 -18.97
N TRP A 39 -0.89 -9.47 -18.93
CA TRP A 39 -1.78 -9.49 -17.76
C TRP A 39 -1.07 -9.96 -16.49
N PHE A 40 -0.17 -10.94 -16.63
CA PHE A 40 0.61 -11.43 -15.52
C PHE A 40 1.61 -10.39 -15.03
N GLY A 41 2.37 -9.75 -15.92
CA GLY A 41 3.29 -8.66 -15.58
C GLY A 41 2.57 -7.46 -14.96
N GLY A 42 1.37 -7.13 -15.44
CA GLY A 42 0.50 -6.12 -14.84
C GLY A 42 0.11 -6.45 -13.40
N PHE A 43 -0.33 -7.70 -13.16
CA PHE A 43 -0.69 -8.18 -11.83
C PHE A 43 0.50 -8.15 -10.87
N VAL A 44 1.65 -8.69 -11.28
CA VAL A 44 2.87 -8.71 -10.46
C VAL A 44 3.34 -7.28 -10.16
N CYS A 45 3.33 -6.38 -11.14
CA CYS A 45 3.74 -4.99 -10.94
C CYS A 45 2.78 -4.25 -9.99
N GLY A 46 1.47 -4.42 -10.15
CA GLY A 46 0.47 -3.87 -9.24
C GLY A 46 0.67 -4.34 -7.80
N PHE A 47 0.85 -5.64 -7.60
CA PHE A 47 1.13 -6.23 -6.30
C PHE A 47 2.43 -5.69 -5.69
N ALA A 48 3.52 -5.69 -6.46
CA ALA A 48 4.82 -5.22 -6.00
C ALA A 48 4.79 -3.76 -5.54
N VAL A 49 4.08 -2.88 -6.26
CA VAL A 49 3.96 -1.46 -5.91
C VAL A 49 3.06 -1.25 -4.69
N ALA A 50 1.93 -1.96 -4.61
CA ALA A 50 0.99 -1.87 -3.49
C ALA A 50 1.61 -2.32 -2.16
N ILE A 51 2.32 -3.46 -2.20
CA ILE A 51 3.03 -4.05 -1.07
C ILE A 51 4.25 -3.18 -0.74
N GLY A 52 5.09 -2.86 -1.72
CA GLY A 52 6.35 -2.13 -1.52
C GLY A 52 6.21 -0.83 -0.73
N GLY A 53 5.17 -0.02 -1.01
CA GLY A 53 4.93 1.24 -0.30
C GLY A 53 4.68 1.06 1.20
N GLY A 54 3.80 0.13 1.58
CA GLY A 54 3.48 -0.11 2.99
C GLY A 54 4.64 -0.74 3.75
N THR A 55 5.36 -1.72 3.17
CA THR A 55 6.58 -2.24 3.83
C THR A 55 7.65 -1.19 3.98
N LEU A 56 7.84 -0.30 3.00
CA LEU A 56 8.87 0.72 3.14
C LEU A 56 8.57 1.60 4.35
N ARG A 57 7.30 1.98 4.53
CA ARG A 57 6.87 2.68 5.75
C ARG A 57 7.11 1.84 7.00
N ASP A 58 6.66 0.59 7.03
CA ASP A 58 6.73 -0.26 8.21
C ASP A 58 8.19 -0.52 8.63
N VAL A 59 9.10 -0.72 7.67
CA VAL A 59 10.55 -0.83 7.87
C VAL A 59 11.15 0.48 8.40
N MET A 60 10.75 1.63 7.85
CA MET A 60 11.20 2.94 8.36
C MET A 60 10.74 3.20 9.80
N LEU A 61 9.60 2.61 10.20
CA LEU A 61 9.07 2.66 11.56
C LEU A 61 9.64 1.56 12.47
N GLY A 62 10.45 0.64 11.96
CA GLY A 62 10.97 -0.51 12.71
C GLY A 62 9.89 -1.52 13.12
N MET A 63 8.75 -1.54 12.42
CA MET A 63 7.63 -2.44 12.67
C MET A 63 7.64 -3.61 11.65
N PRO A 64 7.03 -4.76 12.00
CA PRO A 64 6.82 -5.82 11.03
C PRO A 64 5.92 -5.31 9.88
N PRO A 65 6.21 -5.70 8.62
CA PRO A 65 5.37 -5.36 7.47
C PRO A 65 3.93 -5.80 7.66
N PHE A 66 2.96 -4.98 7.22
CA PHE A 66 1.54 -5.19 7.49
C PHE A 66 0.94 -6.51 6.95
N TRP A 67 1.60 -7.18 6.02
CA TRP A 67 1.15 -8.45 5.43
C TRP A 67 1.84 -9.69 6.00
N MET A 68 2.81 -9.52 6.90
CA MET A 68 3.45 -10.61 7.63
C MET A 68 2.63 -10.94 8.87
#